data_AF-T1GYP0-F1
#
_entry.id   AF-T1GYP0-F1
#
_cell.length_a   1.000
_cell.length_b   1.000
_cell.length_c   1.000
_cell.angle_alpha   90.00
_cell.angle_beta   90.00
_cell.angle_gamma   90.00
#
_symmetry.space_group_name_H-M   'P 1'
#
loop_
_entity.id
_entity.type
_entity.pdbx_description
1 polymer ?
#
loop_
_entity_poly.entity_id
_entity_poly.type
_entity_poly.pdbx_seq_one_letter_code
_entity_poly.pdbx_strand_id
1 'polypeptide(L)'
;MNNAQEIAKDHHNEKPQTNLSYYNAKEMLEPGETPPPPLTFDIDFAGIPPLNITPMTIVLTPTPEFFDEPINTSVSSVHVPTNVFDRAPEVIQAIEWSEKLDAIFKNNYKEDPTLSWQFFGSAFGFMRQYPSSKWKQDPVDLYDCRLRSWYMEAATSPKDIIVLLDGSGSMHGQRLDIARHIVYTILDTLGTNDFVNIFTFGSEIKAVVDCFNETLVQ
;
A
#
# COMPACT_ATOMS: atom_id res chain seq x y z
N MET A 1 15.60 -5.56 7.95
CA MET A 1 15.78 -4.87 6.66
C MET A 1 16.72 -5.65 5.72
N ASN A 2 17.95 -5.98 6.15
CA ASN A 2 18.93 -6.72 5.32
C ASN A 2 18.37 -8.04 4.72
N ASN A 3 17.65 -8.82 5.54
CA ASN A 3 17.08 -10.10 5.10
C ASN A 3 16.11 -9.94 3.92
N ALA A 4 15.26 -8.91 3.90
CA ALA A 4 14.31 -8.69 2.82
C ALA A 4 15.02 -8.36 1.49
N GLN A 5 16.10 -7.59 1.55
CA GLN A 5 16.91 -7.25 0.38
C GLN A 5 17.64 -8.47 -0.19
N GLU A 6 18.22 -9.30 0.67
CA GLU A 6 18.91 -10.53 0.26
C GLU A 6 17.94 -11.51 -0.37
N ILE A 7 16.80 -11.76 0.30
CA ILE A 7 15.76 -12.65 -0.22
C ILE A 7 15.25 -12.16 -1.59
N ALA A 8 14.95 -10.87 -1.73
CA ALA A 8 14.46 -10.32 -2.99
C ALA A 8 15.47 -10.47 -4.14
N LYS A 9 16.77 -10.29 -3.87
CA LYS A 9 17.84 -10.48 -4.86
C LYS A 9 17.92 -11.93 -5.34
N ASP A 10 17.81 -12.88 -4.42
CA ASP A 10 17.92 -14.30 -4.75
C ASP A 10 16.76 -14.77 -5.66
N HIS A 11 15.59 -14.15 -5.58
CA HIS A 11 14.39 -14.55 -6.33
C HIS A 11 14.15 -13.74 -7.60
N HIS A 12 14.98 -12.73 -7.89
CA HIS A 12 14.75 -11.82 -9.02
C HIS A 12 14.65 -12.54 -10.37
N ASN A 13 15.34 -13.67 -10.52
CA ASN A 13 15.40 -14.46 -11.76
C ASN A 13 14.54 -15.74 -11.71
N GLU A 14 13.85 -16.02 -10.62
CA GLU A 14 13.02 -17.21 -10.48
C GLU A 14 11.67 -17.01 -11.18
N LYS A 15 11.20 -18.04 -11.89
CA LYS A 15 9.89 -18.00 -12.53
C LYS A 15 8.81 -18.11 -11.45
N PRO A 16 7.70 -17.36 -11.54
CA PRO A 16 6.61 -17.46 -10.58
C PRO A 16 6.07 -18.89 -10.53
N GLN A 17 5.79 -19.39 -9.33
CA GLN A 17 5.07 -20.66 -9.21
C GLN A 17 3.66 -20.53 -9.78
N THR A 18 3.23 -21.54 -10.55
CA THR A 18 1.90 -21.54 -11.19
C THR A 18 0.75 -21.69 -10.19
N ASN A 19 1.03 -22.15 -8.96
CA ASN A 19 0.05 -22.41 -7.91
C ASN A 19 0.45 -21.67 -6.62
N LEU A 20 0.51 -20.34 -6.67
CA LEU A 20 0.77 -19.52 -5.48
C LEU A 20 -0.43 -19.58 -4.51
N SER A 21 -0.16 -19.90 -3.24
CA SER A 21 -1.18 -19.92 -2.18
C SER A 21 -0.74 -19.03 -1.03
N TYR A 22 -1.57 -18.06 -0.63
CA TYR A 22 -1.28 -17.16 0.49
C TYR A 22 -2.58 -16.74 1.20
N TYR A 23 -2.44 -16.23 2.43
CA TYR A 23 -3.57 -15.71 3.20
C TYR A 23 -3.91 -14.28 2.74
N ASN A 24 -4.89 -14.13 1.86
CA ASN A 24 -5.41 -12.82 1.46
C ASN A 24 -6.21 -12.20 2.61
N ALA A 25 -5.82 -11.00 3.04
CA ALA A 25 -6.41 -10.34 4.18
C ALA A 25 -7.89 -9.99 4.00
N LYS A 26 -8.32 -9.75 2.76
CA LYS A 26 -9.70 -9.38 2.39
C LYS A 26 -10.62 -10.58 2.23
N GLU A 27 -10.06 -11.74 1.91
CA GLU A 27 -10.81 -12.95 1.51
C GLU A 27 -10.70 -14.08 2.53
N MET A 28 -9.91 -13.92 3.60
CA MET A 28 -9.79 -14.96 4.63
C MET A 28 -11.14 -15.26 5.30
N LEU A 29 -11.35 -16.55 5.59
CA LEU A 29 -12.58 -17.05 6.19
C LEU A 29 -12.33 -17.56 7.60
N GLU A 30 -13.19 -17.21 8.53
CA GLU A 30 -13.24 -17.86 9.84
C GLU A 30 -14.01 -19.19 9.78
N PRO A 31 -13.78 -20.15 10.70
CA PRO A 31 -14.49 -21.42 10.69
C PRO A 31 -16.02 -21.21 10.77
N GLY A 32 -16.73 -21.67 9.73
CA GLY A 32 -18.18 -21.54 9.64
C GLY A 32 -18.68 -20.38 8.76
N GLU A 33 -17.80 -19.50 8.29
CA GLU A 33 -18.13 -18.54 7.25
C GLU A 33 -18.24 -19.24 5.89
N THR A 34 -19.32 -18.96 5.16
CA THR A 34 -19.41 -19.38 3.76
C THR A 34 -18.61 -18.41 2.91
N PRO A 35 -17.77 -18.89 1.96
CA PRO A 35 -17.12 -18.01 1.02
C PRO A 35 -18.16 -17.12 0.33
N PRO A 36 -17.83 -15.85 0.07
CA PRO A 36 -18.71 -15.02 -0.75
C PRO A 36 -18.96 -15.75 -2.08
N PRO A 37 -20.17 -15.59 -2.67
CA PRO A 37 -20.41 -16.07 -4.01
C PRO A 37 -19.27 -15.59 -4.91
N PRO A 38 -18.73 -16.44 -5.81
CA PRO A 38 -17.76 -15.98 -6.78
C PRO A 38 -18.31 -14.72 -7.45
N LEU A 39 -17.52 -13.65 -7.47
CA LEU A 39 -17.92 -12.49 -8.25
C LEU A 39 -18.07 -13.00 -9.68
N THR A 40 -19.31 -13.00 -10.19
CA THR A 40 -19.62 -13.30 -11.59
C THR A 40 -19.20 -12.11 -12.45
N PHE A 41 -17.92 -11.77 -12.43
CA PHE A 41 -17.32 -11.05 -13.54
C PHE A 41 -16.98 -12.13 -14.54
N ASP A 42 -17.90 -12.37 -15.48
CA ASP A 42 -17.75 -13.38 -16.52
C ASP A 42 -16.46 -13.20 -17.33
N ILE A 43 -15.86 -12.01 -17.26
CA ILE A 43 -14.60 -11.65 -17.89
C ILE A 43 -13.99 -10.50 -17.06
N ASP A 44 -12.77 -10.63 -16.54
CA ASP A 44 -11.97 -9.44 -16.26
C ASP A 44 -11.85 -8.63 -17.56
N PHE A 45 -11.72 -7.30 -17.51
CA PHE A 45 -11.55 -6.45 -18.71
C PHE A 45 -10.44 -6.92 -19.68
N ALA A 46 -9.55 -7.83 -19.23
CA ALA A 46 -8.44 -8.42 -19.96
C ALA A 46 -8.67 -9.86 -20.50
N GLY A 47 -9.84 -10.49 -20.34
CA GLY A 47 -10.07 -11.86 -20.83
C GLY A 47 -9.35 -12.96 -20.04
N ILE A 48 -8.90 -12.64 -18.82
CA ILE A 48 -8.12 -13.56 -17.97
C ILE A 48 -9.09 -14.29 -17.03
N PRO A 49 -9.06 -15.65 -16.96
CA PRO A 49 -9.89 -16.39 -16.02
C PRO A 49 -9.55 -16.01 -14.57
N PRO A 50 -10.53 -16.04 -13.65
CA PRO A 50 -10.32 -15.67 -12.25
C PRO A 50 -9.15 -16.46 -11.64
N LEU A 51 -8.28 -15.77 -10.89
CA LEU A 51 -7.28 -16.43 -10.06
C LEU A 51 -8.03 -17.33 -9.08
N ASN A 52 -7.72 -18.61 -9.09
CA ASN A 52 -8.29 -19.55 -8.12
C ASN A 52 -7.52 -19.43 -6.79
N ILE A 53 -7.51 -18.23 -6.19
CA ILE A 53 -7.05 -18.05 -4.81
C ILE A 53 -8.16 -18.64 -3.95
N THR A 54 -8.04 -19.92 -3.64
CA THR A 54 -8.96 -20.57 -2.71
C THR A 54 -8.86 -19.86 -1.36
N PRO A 55 -9.96 -19.25 -0.87
CA PRO A 55 -9.94 -18.54 0.40
C PRO A 55 -9.52 -19.51 1.50
N MET A 56 -8.45 -19.18 2.21
CA MET A 56 -7.95 -20.02 3.28
C MET A 56 -8.76 -19.79 4.55
N THR A 57 -9.22 -20.89 5.16
CA THR A 57 -9.86 -20.84 6.47
C THR A 57 -8.80 -20.70 7.55
N ILE A 58 -8.98 -19.74 8.45
CA ILE A 58 -8.07 -19.47 9.55
C ILE A 58 -8.85 -19.13 10.82
N VAL A 59 -8.41 -19.68 11.95
CA VAL A 59 -8.94 -19.31 13.27
C VAL A 59 -8.25 -18.03 13.71
N LEU A 60 -9.02 -16.97 13.93
CA LEU A 60 -8.53 -15.73 14.52
C LEU A 60 -8.98 -15.68 15.99
N THR A 61 -8.10 -15.20 16.86
CA THR A 61 -8.36 -15.05 18.29
C THR A 61 -8.09 -13.61 18.70
N PRO A 62 -9.05 -12.91 19.34
CA PRO A 62 -8.81 -11.59 19.92
C PRO A 62 -7.72 -11.63 20.98
N THR A 63 -6.85 -10.63 20.99
CA THR A 63 -5.76 -10.51 21.99
C THR A 63 -5.62 -9.06 22.46
N PRO A 64 -5.47 -8.81 23.78
CA PRO A 64 -5.32 -7.45 24.31
C PRO A 64 -4.12 -6.69 23.76
N GLU A 65 -3.04 -7.39 23.42
CA GLU A 65 -1.80 -6.84 22.85
C GLU A 65 -2.05 -6.16 21.50
N PHE A 66 -3.10 -6.57 20.79
CA PHE A 66 -3.51 -6.05 19.49
C PHE A 66 -4.84 -5.30 19.57
N PHE A 67 -5.15 -4.69 20.72
CA PHE A 67 -6.39 -3.91 20.94
C PHE A 67 -7.66 -4.74 20.69
N ASP A 68 -7.64 -6.01 21.09
CA ASP A 68 -8.71 -6.99 20.89
C ASP A 68 -9.03 -7.27 19.41
N GLU A 69 -8.11 -6.97 18.49
CA GLU A 69 -8.25 -7.37 17.09
C GLU A 69 -8.09 -8.90 16.96
N PRO A 70 -8.99 -9.59 16.23
CA PRO A 70 -8.83 -11.02 15.94
C PRO A 70 -7.59 -11.26 15.09
N ILE A 71 -6.64 -12.02 15.63
CA ILE A 71 -5.35 -12.30 14.98
C ILE A 71 -5.01 -13.79 14.98
N ASN A 72 -4.07 -14.17 14.13
CA ASN A 72 -3.40 -15.47 14.16
C ASN A 72 -1.88 -15.31 14.09
N THR A 73 -1.18 -15.78 15.12
CA THR A 73 0.28 -15.67 15.24
C THR A 73 1.04 -16.77 14.49
N SER A 74 0.35 -17.70 13.84
CA SER A 74 0.99 -18.80 13.10
C SER A 74 1.33 -18.46 11.66
N VAL A 75 0.74 -17.41 11.08
CA VAL A 75 0.93 -17.03 9.67
C VAL A 75 0.86 -15.51 9.50
N SER A 76 1.38 -14.98 8.40
CA SER A 76 1.13 -13.60 7.99
C SER A 76 -0.03 -13.53 6.98
N SER A 77 -0.64 -12.36 6.84
CA SER A 77 -1.66 -12.08 5.81
C SER A 77 -1.19 -11.00 4.84
N VAL A 78 -1.69 -11.04 3.61
CA VAL A 78 -1.35 -10.07 2.56
C VAL A 78 -2.57 -9.24 2.21
N HIS A 79 -2.44 -7.92 2.35
CA HIS A 79 -3.39 -6.95 1.84
C HIS A 79 -2.94 -6.48 0.45
N VAL A 80 -3.83 -6.57 -0.54
CA VAL A 80 -3.62 -6.01 -1.88
C VAL A 80 -4.62 -4.86 -2.09
N PRO A 81 -4.17 -3.63 -2.32
CA PRO A 81 -5.05 -2.49 -2.57
C PRO A 81 -5.96 -2.70 -3.78
N THR A 82 -7.13 -2.07 -3.77
CA THR A 82 -8.16 -2.23 -4.83
C THR A 82 -7.69 -1.75 -6.21
N ASN A 83 -6.74 -0.83 -6.27
CA ASN A 83 -6.14 -0.31 -7.51
C ASN A 83 -4.94 -1.14 -8.02
N VAL A 84 -4.55 -2.21 -7.32
CA VAL A 84 -3.44 -3.09 -7.70
C VAL A 84 -4.01 -4.37 -8.31
N PHE A 85 -3.51 -4.74 -9.50
CA PHE A 85 -3.86 -6.01 -10.11
C PHE A 85 -3.04 -7.13 -9.46
N ASP A 86 -3.68 -7.91 -8.61
CA ASP A 86 -3.10 -9.02 -7.85
C ASP A 86 -2.49 -10.13 -8.74
N ARG A 87 -2.88 -10.21 -10.02
CA ARG A 87 -2.35 -11.18 -10.99
C ARG A 87 -1.15 -10.70 -11.80
N ALA A 88 -0.71 -9.46 -11.60
CA ALA A 88 0.50 -8.99 -12.28
C ALA A 88 1.68 -9.91 -11.91
N PRO A 89 2.49 -10.38 -12.89
CA PRO A 89 3.60 -11.30 -12.63
C PRO A 89 4.55 -10.80 -11.54
N GLU A 90 4.80 -9.48 -11.52
CA GLU A 90 5.66 -8.83 -10.55
C GLU A 90 5.05 -8.84 -9.13
N VAL A 91 3.72 -8.69 -9.03
CA VAL A 91 3.00 -8.77 -7.74
C VAL A 91 3.02 -10.19 -7.21
N ILE A 92 2.69 -11.19 -8.04
CA ILE A 92 2.71 -12.61 -7.67
C ILE A 92 4.11 -13.03 -7.21
N GLN A 93 5.13 -12.74 -8.01
CA GLN A 93 6.52 -13.07 -7.68
C GLN A 93 6.94 -12.41 -6.36
N ALA A 94 6.49 -11.18 -6.12
CA ALA A 94 6.82 -10.47 -4.90
C ALA A 94 6.07 -10.97 -3.66
N ILE A 95 4.81 -11.39 -3.80
CA ILE A 95 4.08 -12.09 -2.74
C ILE A 95 4.79 -13.41 -2.42
N GLU A 96 5.22 -14.17 -3.43
CA GLU A 96 5.91 -15.44 -3.28
C GLU A 96 7.21 -15.31 -2.49
N TRP A 97 8.17 -14.48 -2.93
CA TRP A 97 9.44 -14.38 -2.20
C TRP A 97 9.26 -13.78 -0.79
N SER A 98 8.28 -12.89 -0.61
CA SER A 98 8.02 -12.27 0.69
C SER A 98 7.47 -13.24 1.73
N GLU A 99 7.02 -14.44 1.35
CA GLU A 99 6.65 -15.50 2.30
C GLU A 99 7.82 -15.89 3.22
N LYS A 100 9.05 -15.78 2.72
CA LYS A 100 10.26 -16.06 3.52
C LYS A 100 10.43 -15.09 4.70
N LEU A 101 9.71 -13.96 4.71
CA LEU A 101 9.68 -13.03 5.84
C LEU A 101 8.88 -13.58 7.03
N ASP A 102 7.99 -14.54 6.84
CA ASP A 102 7.17 -15.11 7.92
C ASP A 102 8.00 -15.70 9.04
N ALA A 103 9.10 -16.39 8.71
CA ALA A 103 10.02 -16.94 9.70
C ALA A 103 10.65 -15.84 10.55
N ILE A 104 10.99 -14.71 9.92
CA ILE A 104 11.58 -13.55 10.59
C ILE A 104 10.55 -12.90 11.52
N PHE A 105 9.33 -12.65 11.03
CA PHE A 105 8.26 -12.06 11.84
C PHE A 105 7.94 -12.89 13.08
N LYS A 106 7.85 -14.21 12.91
CA LYS A 106 7.63 -15.16 14.01
C LYS A 106 8.79 -15.16 15.00
N ASN A 107 10.03 -15.11 14.53
CA ASN A 107 11.19 -15.09 15.41
C ASN A 107 11.24 -13.78 16.21
N ASN A 108 11.00 -12.63 15.58
CA ASN A 108 10.92 -11.35 16.26
C ASN A 108 9.86 -11.38 17.38
N TYR A 109 8.66 -11.89 17.09
CA TYR A 109 7.58 -11.98 18.09
C TYR A 109 7.87 -12.98 19.22
N LYS A 110 8.62 -14.07 18.92
CA LYS A 110 9.08 -15.01 19.96
C LYS A 110 10.14 -14.39 20.86
N GLU A 111 11.02 -13.55 20.30
CA GLU A 111 12.05 -12.84 21.05
C GLU A 111 11.45 -11.72 21.91
N ASP A 112 10.47 -11.00 21.37
CA ASP A 112 9.76 -9.93 22.07
C ASP A 112 8.23 -10.03 21.83
N PRO A 113 7.49 -10.65 22.77
CA PRO A 113 6.03 -10.74 22.71
C PRO A 113 5.29 -9.41 22.88
N THR A 114 5.99 -8.32 23.23
CA THR A 114 5.38 -6.98 23.34
C THR A 114 5.35 -6.25 22.00
N LEU A 115 5.98 -6.82 20.97
CA LEU A 115 5.90 -6.29 19.61
C LEU A 115 4.45 -6.28 19.13
N SER A 116 4.03 -5.10 18.69
CA SER A 116 2.78 -4.94 17.94
C SER A 116 2.97 -5.45 16.50
N TRP A 117 2.16 -4.92 15.59
CA TRP A 117 2.17 -5.32 14.20
C TRP A 117 3.52 -5.15 13.51
N GLN A 118 3.87 -6.15 12.72
CA GLN A 118 5.03 -6.14 11.83
C GLN A 118 4.52 -6.11 10.38
N PHE A 119 5.10 -5.23 9.57
CA PHE A 119 4.65 -5.03 8.20
C PHE A 119 5.81 -5.00 7.21
N PHE A 120 5.54 -5.46 5.99
CA PHE A 120 6.35 -5.25 4.81
C PHE A 120 5.47 -4.62 3.72
N GLY A 121 5.77 -3.37 3.36
CA GLY A 121 5.16 -2.71 2.21
C GLY A 121 5.99 -2.94 0.95
N SER A 122 5.35 -3.47 -0.09
CA SER A 122 5.99 -3.67 -1.38
C SER A 122 5.89 -2.42 -2.26
N ALA A 123 6.92 -2.17 -3.07
CA ALA A 123 6.85 -1.15 -4.13
C ALA A 123 5.75 -1.45 -5.17
N PHE A 124 5.36 -2.72 -5.30
CA PHE A 124 4.24 -3.16 -6.13
C PHE A 124 2.85 -2.94 -5.49
N GLY A 125 2.80 -2.40 -4.27
CA GLY A 125 1.59 -1.91 -3.63
C GLY A 125 0.92 -2.84 -2.63
N PHE A 126 1.21 -4.14 -2.65
CA PHE A 126 0.72 -5.03 -1.60
C PHE A 126 1.48 -4.83 -0.28
N MET A 127 0.84 -5.19 0.82
CA MET A 127 1.40 -5.17 2.16
C MET A 127 1.26 -6.54 2.81
N ARG A 128 2.36 -7.10 3.31
CA ARG A 128 2.33 -8.30 4.16
C ARG A 128 2.36 -7.87 5.63
N GLN A 129 1.46 -8.42 6.44
CA GLN A 129 1.32 -8.09 7.85
C GLN A 129 1.38 -9.34 8.73
N TYR A 130 2.04 -9.22 9.88
CA TYR A 130 2.10 -10.25 10.90
C TYR A 130 1.82 -9.63 12.29
N PRO A 131 1.01 -10.28 13.15
CA PRO A 131 0.27 -11.52 12.91
C PRO A 131 -0.84 -11.37 11.85
N SER A 132 -1.33 -12.48 11.31
CA SER A 132 -2.41 -12.46 10.32
C SER A 132 -3.71 -11.92 10.91
N SER A 133 -4.44 -11.09 10.17
CA SER A 133 -5.75 -10.57 10.59
C SER A 133 -6.61 -10.19 9.39
N LYS A 134 -7.93 -10.28 9.56
CA LYS A 134 -8.93 -10.00 8.52
C LYS A 134 -9.06 -8.50 8.29
N TRP A 135 -8.93 -8.08 7.03
CA TRP A 135 -9.02 -6.69 6.67
C TRP A 135 -10.47 -6.22 6.66
N LYS A 136 -10.76 -5.13 7.38
CA LYS A 136 -12.08 -4.49 7.39
C LYS A 136 -12.25 -3.64 6.13
N GLN A 137 -13.28 -3.93 5.33
CA GLN A 137 -13.55 -3.24 4.06
C GLN A 137 -14.66 -2.18 4.14
N ASP A 138 -15.27 -1.98 5.32
CA ASP A 138 -16.43 -1.11 5.50
C ASP A 138 -16.03 0.36 5.76
N PRO A 139 -16.52 1.35 4.98
CA PRO A 139 -17.43 1.25 3.83
C PRO A 139 -16.75 0.90 2.50
N VAL A 140 -15.50 1.32 2.30
CA VAL A 140 -14.67 0.93 1.14
C VAL A 140 -13.21 0.89 1.58
N ASP A 141 -12.46 -0.12 1.12
CA ASP A 141 -11.02 -0.16 1.31
C ASP A 141 -10.28 0.72 0.29
N LEU A 142 -9.80 1.87 0.79
CA LEU A 142 -8.93 2.81 0.08
C LEU A 142 -7.47 2.74 0.56
N TYR A 143 -7.11 1.69 1.31
CA TYR A 143 -5.77 1.58 1.85
C TYR A 143 -4.77 1.22 0.74
N ASP A 144 -3.70 2.01 0.62
CA ASP A 144 -2.51 1.69 -0.15
C ASP A 144 -1.30 1.95 0.76
N CYS A 145 -0.44 0.95 0.96
CA CYS A 145 0.69 1.08 1.87
C CYS A 145 1.69 2.14 1.38
N ARG A 146 1.78 2.38 0.07
CA ARG A 146 2.75 3.31 -0.53
C ARG A 146 2.40 4.77 -0.25
N LEU A 147 1.13 5.05 0.03
CA LEU A 147 0.63 6.38 0.36
C LEU A 147 0.68 6.67 1.87
N ARG A 148 1.18 5.74 2.69
CA ARG A 148 1.26 5.92 4.14
C ARG A 148 2.53 6.65 4.52
N SER A 149 2.43 7.54 5.50
CA SER A 149 3.56 8.34 6.00
C SER A 149 4.75 7.47 6.39
N TRP A 150 4.53 6.36 7.08
CA TRP A 150 5.60 5.42 7.45
C TRP A 150 6.36 4.85 6.24
N TYR A 151 5.67 4.63 5.10
CA TYR A 151 6.29 4.15 3.88
C TYR A 151 7.05 5.28 3.19
N MET A 152 6.41 6.45 3.06
CA MET A 152 6.99 7.62 2.39
C MET A 152 8.25 8.13 3.09
N GLU A 153 8.22 8.19 4.43
CA GLU A 153 9.37 8.59 5.26
C GLU A 153 10.54 7.60 5.17
N ALA A 154 10.25 6.31 4.95
CA ALA A 154 11.28 5.28 4.78
C ALA A 154 11.81 5.22 3.34
N ALA A 155 10.97 5.53 2.35
CA ALA A 155 11.28 5.39 0.93
C ALA A 155 11.96 6.64 0.34
N THR A 156 11.74 7.81 0.93
CA THR A 156 12.22 9.09 0.40
C THR A 156 13.00 9.88 1.44
N SER A 157 13.99 10.64 0.98
CA SER A 157 14.68 11.62 1.82
C SER A 157 13.91 12.95 1.83
N PRO A 158 14.11 13.80 2.86
CA PRO A 158 13.59 15.16 2.89
C PRO A 158 13.81 15.90 1.57
N LYS A 159 12.77 16.56 1.06
CA LYS A 159 12.80 17.23 -0.25
C LYS A 159 12.25 18.66 -0.20
N ASP A 160 12.89 19.52 -0.98
CA ASP A 160 12.51 20.91 -1.21
C ASP A 160 11.85 21.02 -2.59
N ILE A 161 10.56 21.39 -2.65
CA ILE A 161 9.76 21.39 -3.88
C ILE A 161 9.24 22.79 -4.19
N ILE A 162 9.35 23.19 -5.46
CA ILE A 162 8.68 24.37 -6.00
C ILE A 162 7.67 23.92 -7.05
N VAL A 163 6.40 24.21 -6.84
CA VAL A 163 5.32 23.91 -7.79
C VAL A 163 4.98 25.16 -8.58
N LEU A 164 5.06 25.08 -9.92
CA LEU A 164 4.68 26.15 -10.83
C LEU A 164 3.36 25.81 -11.53
N LEU A 165 2.30 26.53 -11.19
CA LEU A 165 0.95 26.34 -11.71
C LEU A 165 0.66 27.35 -12.84
N ASP A 166 0.32 26.86 -14.04
CA ASP A 166 -0.08 27.73 -15.15
C ASP A 166 -1.46 28.36 -14.87
N GLY A 167 -1.48 29.69 -14.73
CA GLY A 167 -2.67 30.51 -14.54
C GLY A 167 -3.13 31.22 -15.81
N SER A 168 -2.59 30.86 -16.98
CA SER A 168 -2.97 31.45 -18.27
C SER A 168 -4.44 31.17 -18.63
N GLY A 169 -4.97 31.97 -19.56
CA GLY A 169 -6.36 31.82 -20.02
C GLY A 169 -6.70 30.43 -20.59
N SER A 170 -5.70 29.70 -21.13
CA SER A 170 -5.88 28.33 -21.63
C SER A 170 -6.12 27.27 -20.55
N MET A 171 -5.87 27.62 -19.29
CA MET A 171 -6.11 26.74 -18.15
C MET A 171 -7.51 26.93 -17.55
N HIS A 172 -8.27 27.94 -17.99
CA HIS A 172 -9.58 28.23 -17.40
C HIS A 172 -10.57 27.06 -17.52
N GLY A 173 -11.41 26.89 -16.49
CA GLY A 173 -12.36 25.78 -16.40
C GLY A 173 -11.72 24.48 -15.92
N GLN A 174 -12.09 23.35 -16.55
CA GLN A 174 -11.73 22.00 -16.09
C GLN A 174 -10.23 21.77 -15.91
N ARG A 175 -9.39 22.39 -16.75
CA ARG A 175 -7.93 22.22 -16.68
C ARG A 175 -7.34 22.77 -15.38
N LEU A 176 -7.80 23.93 -14.93
CA LEU A 176 -7.37 24.51 -13.66
C LEU A 176 -7.86 23.67 -12.48
N ASP A 177 -9.07 23.11 -12.56
CA ASP A 177 -9.62 22.25 -11.51
C ASP A 177 -8.83 20.94 -11.38
N ILE A 178 -8.49 20.31 -12.51
CA ILE A 178 -7.61 19.13 -12.54
C ILE A 178 -6.22 19.48 -12.00
N ALA A 179 -5.64 20.60 -12.45
CA ALA A 179 -4.31 21.02 -12.00
C ALA A 179 -4.29 21.27 -10.49
N ARG A 180 -5.33 21.92 -9.94
CA ARG A 180 -5.49 22.13 -8.50
C ARG A 180 -5.58 20.79 -7.75
N HIS A 181 -6.34 19.84 -8.29
CA HIS A 181 -6.44 18.51 -7.68
C HIS A 181 -5.09 17.79 -7.65
N ILE A 182 -4.31 17.85 -8.74
CA ILE A 182 -2.96 17.29 -8.80
C ILE A 182 -2.04 17.94 -7.76
N VAL A 183 -2.10 19.27 -7.60
CA VAL A 183 -1.31 19.98 -6.58
C VAL A 183 -1.66 19.46 -5.18
N TYR A 184 -2.95 19.29 -4.86
CA TYR A 184 -3.35 18.70 -3.59
C TYR A 184 -2.82 17.26 -3.42
N THR A 185 -2.92 16.42 -4.46
CA THR A 185 -2.37 15.06 -4.41
C THR A 185 -0.85 15.05 -4.18
N ILE A 186 -0.10 16.01 -4.74
CA ILE A 186 1.35 16.13 -4.47
C ILE A 186 1.57 16.53 -3.01
N LEU A 187 0.83 17.51 -2.49
CA LEU A 187 0.93 17.95 -1.09
C LEU A 187 0.64 16.81 -0.11
N ASP A 188 -0.32 15.94 -0.42
CA ASP A 188 -0.63 14.76 0.40
C ASP A 188 0.52 13.73 0.48
N THR A 189 1.52 13.81 -0.42
CA THR A 189 2.72 12.95 -0.39
C THR A 189 3.89 13.55 0.39
N LEU A 190 3.76 14.79 0.88
CA LEU A 190 4.82 15.47 1.60
C LEU A 190 4.79 15.09 3.07
N GLY A 191 5.96 14.72 3.59
CA GLY A 191 6.16 14.41 4.99
C GLY A 191 6.49 15.66 5.81
N THR A 192 6.65 15.48 7.12
CA THR A 192 7.00 16.57 8.03
C THR A 192 8.37 17.18 7.74
N ASN A 193 9.28 16.50 7.05
CA ASN A 193 10.61 17.03 6.76
C ASN A 193 10.72 17.65 5.36
N ASP A 194 9.60 17.74 4.62
CA ASP A 194 9.59 18.29 3.28
C ASP A 194 9.19 19.76 3.32
N PHE A 195 9.78 20.55 2.42
CA PHE A 195 9.41 21.96 2.26
C PHE A 195 8.85 22.19 0.87
N VAL A 196 7.80 23.00 0.77
CA VAL A 196 7.11 23.28 -0.47
C VAL A 196 6.78 24.77 -0.61
N ASN A 197 6.79 25.25 -1.85
CA ASN A 197 6.16 26.52 -2.19
C ASN A 197 5.49 26.43 -3.55
N ILE A 198 4.42 27.18 -3.74
CA ILE A 198 3.57 27.11 -4.92
C ILE A 198 3.45 28.51 -5.52
N PHE A 199 3.82 28.62 -6.80
CA PHE A 199 3.69 29.84 -7.57
C PHE A 199 2.74 29.61 -8.74
N THR A 200 1.99 30.65 -9.09
CA THR A 200 1.23 30.71 -10.34
C THR A 200 2.00 31.55 -11.35
N PHE A 201 1.94 31.17 -12.63
CA PHE A 201 2.56 31.94 -13.69
C PHE A 201 1.58 32.23 -14.83
N GLY A 202 1.73 33.40 -15.45
CA GLY A 202 1.02 33.83 -16.64
C GLY A 202 1.87 34.88 -17.35
N SER A 203 1.42 36.13 -17.36
CA SER A 203 2.29 37.26 -17.75
C SER A 203 3.34 37.61 -16.68
N GLU A 204 3.06 37.27 -15.42
CA GLU A 204 3.94 37.48 -14.26
C GLU A 204 3.88 36.23 -13.37
N ILE A 205 4.87 36.05 -12.49
CA ILE A 205 4.90 35.00 -11.47
C ILE A 205 4.39 35.57 -10.15
N LYS A 206 3.47 34.87 -9.50
CA LYS A 206 2.89 35.25 -8.21
C LYS A 206 2.84 34.05 -7.28
N ALA A 207 3.29 34.21 -6.03
CA ALA A 207 3.06 33.18 -5.02
C ALA A 207 1.56 32.96 -4.83
N VAL A 208 1.15 31.70 -4.65
CA VAL A 208 -0.26 31.38 -4.35
C VAL A 208 -0.68 31.93 -3.00
N VAL A 209 0.27 32.02 -2.08
CA VAL A 209 0.10 32.63 -0.76
C VAL A 209 1.09 33.78 -0.63
N ASP A 210 0.58 35.01 -0.54
CA ASP A 210 1.41 36.23 -0.57
C ASP A 210 2.49 36.27 0.51
N CYS A 211 2.25 35.64 1.68
CA CYS A 211 3.23 35.62 2.78
C CYS A 211 4.39 34.64 2.57
N PHE A 212 4.38 33.82 1.51
CA PHE A 212 5.42 32.82 1.23
C PHE A 212 6.32 33.21 0.05
N ASN A 213 6.34 34.48 -0.36
CA ASN A 213 6.96 34.95 -1.61
C ASN A 213 8.45 34.55 -1.81
N GLU A 214 9.19 34.22 -0.76
CA GLU A 214 10.64 33.89 -0.82
C GLU A 214 11.07 32.71 0.07
N THR A 215 10.11 31.99 0.68
CA THR A 215 10.42 30.91 1.64
C THR A 215 9.69 29.64 1.27
N LEU A 216 10.39 28.51 1.30
CA LEU A 216 9.75 27.21 1.31
C LEU A 216 9.15 26.99 2.70
N VAL A 217 7.92 26.49 2.74
CA VAL A 217 7.20 26.24 3.98
C VAL A 217 7.00 24.75 4.20
N GLN A 218 6.97 24.36 5.47
CA GLN A 218 6.69 23.01 5.92
C GLN A 218 5.18 22.76 5.96
#